data_AF-A0A081CKV2-F1
#
_entry.id   AF-A0A081CKV2-F1
#
_cell.length_a   1.000
_cell.length_b   1.000
_cell.length_c   1.000
_cell.angle_alpha   90.00
_cell.angle_beta   90.00
_cell.angle_gamma   90.00
#
_symmetry.space_group_name_H-M   'P 1'
#
loop_
_entity.id
_entity.type
_entity.pdbx_description
1 polymer ?
#
loop_
_entity_poly.entity_id
_entity_poly.type
_entity_poly.pdbx_seq_one_letter_code
_entity_poly.pdbx_strand_id
1 'polypeptide(L)'
;MLAKPKFIIVTVCLALVLMSSVMSAHYPGASDLDINLNGYEALCGKDSDRKHPCFTHWWIGLDRAVVEFDNKAIDVRKEVMVKDDHWTDFGMKDASEPFSLTYLDTNTAQLFYSNYNPVDGCYDIEVSISTYVRGWRIWVSDEIGDDRDLDTQNGLSSKTRFCTKWLHIHVKPDGRGNPSGY
;
A
#
# COMPACT_ATOMS: atom_id res chain seq x y z
N MET A 1 48.47 -48.49 39.01
CA MET A 1 48.13 -47.59 37.90
C MET A 1 46.65 -47.21 38.02
N LEU A 2 46.34 -46.02 38.55
CA LEU A 2 44.96 -45.52 38.72
C LEU A 2 44.52 -44.78 37.46
N ALA A 3 43.41 -45.19 36.85
CA ALA A 3 42.78 -44.52 35.72
C ALA A 3 41.93 -43.33 36.20
N LYS A 4 42.12 -42.16 35.58
CA LYS A 4 41.33 -40.94 35.83
C LYS A 4 40.00 -40.99 35.06
N PRO A 5 38.88 -40.51 35.64
CA PRO A 5 37.61 -40.42 34.92
C PRO A 5 37.57 -39.15 34.05
N LYS A 6 37.03 -39.28 32.82
CA LYS A 6 36.73 -38.15 31.93
C LYS A 6 35.31 -37.65 32.22
N PHE A 7 35.20 -36.43 32.74
CA PHE A 7 33.94 -35.71 32.85
C PHE A 7 33.55 -35.15 31.48
N ILE A 8 32.37 -35.50 30.99
CA ILE A 8 31.73 -34.89 29.81
C ILE A 8 30.77 -33.83 30.34
N ILE A 9 31.07 -32.56 30.09
CA ILE A 9 30.17 -31.45 30.36
C ILE A 9 29.33 -31.25 29.11
N VAL A 10 28.02 -31.53 29.21
CA VAL A 10 27.04 -31.23 28.17
C VAL A 10 26.51 -29.82 28.43
N THR A 11 26.97 -28.85 27.64
CA THR A 11 26.47 -27.47 27.67
C THR A 11 25.13 -27.41 26.93
N VAL A 12 24.03 -27.23 27.65
CA VAL A 12 22.72 -26.96 27.09
C VAL A 12 22.61 -25.46 26.82
N CYS A 13 22.70 -25.05 25.56
CA CYS A 13 22.38 -23.68 25.13
C CYS A 13 20.85 -23.54 25.05
N LEU A 14 20.27 -22.91 26.06
CA LEU A 14 18.87 -22.47 26.06
C LEU A 14 18.78 -21.20 25.20
N ALA A 15 18.34 -21.33 23.95
CA ALA A 15 18.10 -20.19 23.07
C ALA A 15 16.81 -19.47 23.51
N LEU A 16 16.97 -18.30 24.13
CA LEU A 16 15.88 -17.39 24.47
C LEU A 16 15.46 -16.65 23.19
N VAL A 17 14.38 -17.08 22.54
CA VAL A 17 13.79 -16.35 21.41
C VAL A 17 13.01 -15.17 21.98
N LEU A 18 13.63 -13.99 21.99
CA LEU A 18 12.94 -12.72 22.24
C LEU A 18 12.01 -12.45 21.05
N MET A 19 10.72 -12.72 21.23
CA MET A 19 9.70 -12.17 20.33
C MET A 19 9.58 -10.68 20.60
N SER A 20 10.39 -9.89 19.90
CA SER A 20 10.21 -8.46 19.81
C SER A 20 8.98 -8.20 18.95
N SER A 21 7.82 -7.99 19.57
CA SER A 21 6.67 -7.42 18.88
C SER A 21 7.02 -5.99 18.49
N VAL A 22 7.45 -5.79 17.25
CA VAL A 22 7.59 -4.48 16.64
C VAL A 22 6.17 -3.94 16.52
N MET A 23 5.77 -3.06 17.45
CA MET A 23 4.56 -2.28 17.27
C MET A 23 4.87 -1.27 16.17
N SER A 24 4.47 -1.58 14.93
CA SER A 24 4.45 -0.58 13.85
C SER A 24 3.51 0.54 14.30
N ALA A 25 4.06 1.71 14.57
CA ALA A 25 3.30 2.87 15.00
C ALA A 25 2.51 3.40 13.80
N HIS A 26 1.28 2.91 13.62
CA HIS A 26 0.33 3.42 12.64
C HIS A 26 0.08 4.92 12.87
N TYR A 27 -0.08 5.67 11.79
CA TYR A 27 -0.43 7.08 11.89
C TYR A 27 -1.81 7.24 12.53
N PRO A 28 -2.01 8.16 13.50
CA PRO A 28 -3.31 8.35 14.12
C PRO A 28 -4.40 8.64 13.09
N GLY A 29 -5.45 7.80 13.09
CA GLY A 29 -6.59 7.92 12.19
C GLY A 29 -6.44 7.15 10.87
N ALA A 30 -5.29 6.55 10.56
CA ALA A 30 -5.15 5.63 9.44
C ALA A 30 -6.03 4.38 9.66
N SER A 31 -6.35 3.67 8.57
CA SER A 31 -7.09 2.42 8.68
C SER A 31 -6.31 1.39 9.49
N ASP A 32 -6.99 0.75 10.44
CA ASP A 32 -6.45 -0.40 11.17
C ASP A 32 -6.44 -1.60 10.21
N LEU A 33 -5.26 -2.01 9.78
CA LEU A 33 -5.04 -3.06 8.77
C LEU A 33 -4.09 -4.12 9.33
N ASP A 34 -4.25 -5.36 8.85
CA ASP A 34 -3.36 -6.47 9.20
C ASP A 34 -2.45 -6.84 8.03
N ILE A 35 -1.22 -7.24 8.34
CA ILE A 35 -0.32 -7.83 7.35
C ILE A 35 -0.86 -9.22 6.99
N ASN A 36 -1.04 -9.45 5.70
CA ASN A 36 -1.49 -10.73 5.16
C ASN A 36 -0.73 -11.08 3.88
N LEU A 37 0.55 -11.41 4.03
CA LEU A 37 1.44 -11.78 2.93
C LEU A 37 0.84 -12.90 2.06
N ASN A 38 0.23 -13.93 2.66
CA ASN A 38 -0.34 -15.04 1.88
C ASN A 38 -1.52 -14.59 1.02
N GLY A 39 -2.40 -13.73 1.57
CA GLY A 39 -3.49 -13.13 0.82
C GLY A 39 -2.97 -12.22 -0.29
N TYR A 40 -1.93 -11.43 0.00
CA TYR A 40 -1.27 -10.59 -0.98
C TYR A 40 -0.66 -11.42 -2.12
N GLU A 41 0.15 -12.44 -1.83
CA GLU A 41 0.79 -13.29 -2.86
C GLU A 41 -0.24 -14.04 -3.71
N ALA A 42 -1.38 -14.43 -3.13
CA ALA A 42 -2.47 -15.04 -3.90
C ALA A 42 -3.07 -14.09 -4.95
N LEU A 43 -3.08 -12.78 -4.69
CA LEU A 43 -3.66 -11.76 -5.57
C LEU A 43 -2.62 -11.08 -6.46
N CYS A 44 -1.44 -10.82 -5.93
CA CYS A 44 -0.40 -9.95 -6.48
C CYS A 44 0.94 -10.66 -6.69
N GLY A 45 1.05 -11.93 -6.32
CA GLY A 45 2.25 -12.72 -6.57
C GLY A 45 2.54 -12.91 -8.05
N LYS A 46 3.75 -13.40 -8.35
CA LYS A 46 4.23 -13.60 -9.72
C LYS A 46 3.29 -14.46 -10.58
N ASP A 47 2.67 -15.46 -9.97
CA ASP A 47 1.83 -16.45 -10.65
C ASP A 47 0.32 -16.17 -10.47
N SER A 48 -0.06 -15.05 -9.86
CA SER A 48 -1.47 -14.69 -9.67
C SER A 48 -2.08 -14.08 -10.94
N ASP A 49 -3.41 -13.90 -10.94
CA ASP A 49 -4.14 -13.36 -12.08
C ASP A 49 -3.52 -12.04 -12.56
N ARG A 50 -3.30 -11.93 -13.87
CA ARG A 50 -2.73 -10.73 -14.50
C ARG A 50 -3.73 -9.59 -14.63
N LYS A 51 -5.02 -9.87 -14.48
CA LYS A 51 -6.10 -8.87 -14.55
C LYS A 51 -6.47 -8.30 -13.19
N HIS A 52 -5.99 -8.90 -12.11
CA HIS A 52 -6.29 -8.45 -10.75
C HIS A 52 -5.38 -7.27 -10.37
N PRO A 53 -5.92 -6.07 -10.13
CA PRO A 53 -5.10 -4.90 -9.85
C PRO A 53 -4.37 -5.00 -8.50
N CYS A 54 -3.14 -4.50 -8.50
CA CYS A 54 -2.23 -4.46 -7.38
C CYS A 54 -1.55 -3.10 -7.31
N PHE A 55 -1.29 -2.63 -6.10
CA PHE A 55 -0.90 -1.25 -5.86
C PHE A 55 0.39 -1.19 -5.07
N THR A 56 1.25 -0.25 -5.44
CA THR A 56 2.51 0.02 -4.74
C THR A 56 2.66 1.52 -4.51
N HIS A 57 2.81 1.93 -3.26
CA HIS A 57 3.22 3.29 -2.90
C HIS A 57 4.74 3.45 -3.04
N TRP A 58 5.20 4.51 -3.69
CA TRP A 58 6.63 4.85 -3.77
C TRP A 58 7.07 5.90 -2.72
N TRP A 59 6.15 6.49 -1.93
CA TRP A 59 6.51 7.50 -0.92
C TRP A 59 5.71 7.41 0.39
N ILE A 60 4.42 7.76 0.40
CA ILE A 60 3.54 7.59 1.57
C ILE A 60 2.78 6.27 1.41
N GLY A 61 2.95 5.34 2.35
CA GLY A 61 2.28 4.05 2.38
C GLY A 61 0.88 4.09 3.00
N LEU A 62 0.26 2.92 3.10
CA LEU A 62 -1.06 2.71 3.70
C LEU A 62 -1.12 2.99 5.20
N ASP A 63 0.01 2.94 5.92
CA ASP A 63 0.12 3.28 7.34
C ASP A 63 -0.30 4.74 7.65
N ARG A 64 -0.45 5.56 6.61
CA ARG A 64 -0.87 6.97 6.68
C ARG A 64 -2.08 7.28 5.80
N ALA A 65 -2.82 6.26 5.39
CA ALA A 65 -4.01 6.40 4.57
C ALA A 65 -5.24 5.85 5.29
N VAL A 66 -6.39 6.47 5.02
CA VAL A 66 -7.70 5.90 5.31
C VAL A 66 -8.22 5.23 4.07
N VAL A 67 -8.50 3.93 4.17
CA VAL A 67 -9.16 3.13 3.15
C VAL A 67 -10.66 3.10 3.46
N GLU A 68 -11.48 3.50 2.51
CA GLU A 68 -12.93 3.38 2.61
C GLU A 68 -13.53 2.72 1.37
N PHE A 69 -14.49 1.83 1.58
CA PHE A 69 -15.34 1.29 0.53
C PHE A 69 -16.65 2.08 0.44
N ASP A 70 -17.28 2.04 -0.73
CA ASP A 70 -18.63 2.59 -0.92
C ASP A 70 -19.65 1.80 -0.07
N ASN A 71 -19.51 0.48 -0.05
CA ASN A 71 -20.28 -0.38 0.84
C ASN A 71 -19.68 -0.37 2.26
N LYS A 72 -20.27 0.46 3.13
CA LYS A 72 -19.82 0.60 4.53
C LYS A 72 -20.00 -0.65 5.41
N ALA A 73 -20.63 -1.72 4.91
CA ALA A 73 -20.69 -3.01 5.61
C ALA A 73 -19.41 -3.86 5.41
N ILE A 74 -18.53 -3.47 4.48
CA ILE A 74 -17.28 -4.18 4.22
C ILE A 74 -16.31 -3.95 5.38
N ASP A 75 -15.73 -5.04 5.87
CA ASP A 75 -14.66 -5.01 6.86
C ASP A 75 -13.32 -4.80 6.14
N VAL A 76 -12.78 -3.58 6.22
CA VAL A 76 -11.55 -3.17 5.54
C VAL A 76 -10.38 -4.13 5.84
N ARG A 77 -10.28 -4.65 7.06
CA ARG A 77 -9.20 -5.59 7.46
C ARG A 77 -9.25 -6.91 6.70
N LYS A 78 -10.44 -7.33 6.27
CA LYS A 78 -10.63 -8.58 5.53
C LYS A 78 -10.51 -8.38 4.02
N GLU A 79 -10.56 -7.14 3.56
CA GLU A 79 -10.64 -6.80 2.14
C GLU A 79 -9.30 -6.31 1.60
N VAL A 80 -8.51 -5.60 2.41
CA VAL A 80 -7.18 -5.12 2.03
C VAL A 80 -6.13 -6.17 2.40
N MET A 81 -5.42 -6.68 1.39
CA MET A 81 -4.29 -7.61 1.58
C MET A 81 -2.97 -6.84 1.55
N VAL A 82 -2.41 -6.54 2.72
CA VAL A 82 -1.12 -5.85 2.84
C VAL A 82 0.02 -6.88 2.84
N LYS A 83 1.06 -6.64 2.04
CA LYS A 83 2.19 -7.57 1.87
C LYS A 83 3.03 -7.74 3.14
N ASP A 84 3.50 -6.63 3.70
CA ASP A 84 4.45 -6.60 4.81
C ASP A 84 4.35 -5.29 5.62
N ASP A 85 5.24 -5.12 6.59
CA ASP A 85 5.26 -3.99 7.53
C ASP A 85 5.83 -2.68 6.94
N HIS A 86 6.16 -2.64 5.65
CA HIS A 86 6.47 -1.39 4.94
C HIS A 86 5.20 -0.67 4.48
N TRP A 87 4.03 -1.33 4.46
CA TRP A 87 2.74 -0.75 4.08
C TRP A 87 2.70 -0.15 2.66
N THR A 88 3.66 -0.50 1.81
CA THR A 88 3.78 0.04 0.45
C THR A 88 3.00 -0.77 -0.56
N ASP A 89 2.93 -2.09 -0.39
CA ASP A 89 2.32 -3.00 -1.36
C ASP A 89 1.01 -3.59 -0.82
N PHE A 90 -0.05 -3.49 -1.62
CA PHE A 90 -1.34 -4.08 -1.27
C PHE A 90 -2.17 -4.48 -2.50
N GLY A 91 -3.19 -5.30 -2.25
CA GLY A 91 -4.25 -5.62 -3.21
C GLY A 91 -5.61 -5.70 -2.51
N MET A 92 -6.69 -5.55 -3.27
CA MET A 92 -8.05 -5.76 -2.77
C MET A 92 -8.49 -7.19 -3.04
N LYS A 93 -9.13 -7.85 -2.08
CA LYS A 93 -9.59 -9.23 -2.23
C LYS A 93 -10.63 -9.37 -3.35
N ASP A 94 -11.60 -8.47 -3.43
CA ASP A 94 -12.52 -8.31 -4.55
C ASP A 94 -12.16 -7.04 -5.34
N ALA A 95 -11.59 -7.22 -6.53
CA ALA A 95 -11.25 -6.12 -7.42
C ALA A 95 -12.47 -5.36 -7.95
N SER A 96 -13.69 -5.88 -7.78
CA SER A 96 -14.93 -5.23 -8.23
C SER A 96 -15.44 -4.18 -7.25
N GLU A 97 -14.96 -4.21 -6.00
CA GLU A 97 -15.40 -3.29 -4.96
C GLU A 97 -14.70 -1.93 -5.10
N PRO A 98 -15.46 -0.84 -5.32
CA PRO A 98 -14.88 0.50 -5.35
C PRO A 98 -14.35 0.90 -3.98
N PHE A 99 -13.21 1.57 -3.97
CA PHE A 99 -12.60 2.09 -2.75
C PHE A 99 -11.95 3.44 -2.96
N SER A 100 -11.69 4.13 -1.86
CA SER A 100 -10.94 5.37 -1.82
C SER A 100 -9.81 5.28 -0.81
N LEU A 101 -8.73 6.03 -1.09
CA LEU A 101 -7.63 6.28 -0.18
C LEU A 101 -7.58 7.77 0.12
N THR A 102 -7.59 8.15 1.39
CA THR A 102 -7.34 9.52 1.83
C THR A 102 -6.04 9.58 2.61
N TYR A 103 -5.06 10.36 2.13
CA TYR A 103 -3.74 10.45 2.74
C TYR A 103 -3.69 11.53 3.82
N LEU A 104 -3.46 11.12 5.06
CA LEU A 104 -3.59 11.98 6.25
C LEU A 104 -2.50 13.05 6.33
N ASP A 105 -1.26 12.73 5.94
CA ASP A 105 -0.11 13.65 5.95
C ASP A 105 -0.28 14.86 5.01
N THR A 106 -1.13 14.70 4.00
CA THR A 106 -1.35 15.72 2.97
C THR A 106 -2.56 16.59 3.25
N ASN A 107 -3.23 16.34 4.37
CA ASN A 107 -4.51 16.89 4.76
C ASN A 107 -5.67 16.69 3.77
N THR A 108 -5.48 16.30 2.49
CA THR A 108 -6.57 16.18 1.49
C THR A 108 -6.24 15.43 0.16
N ALA A 109 -5.07 14.83 -0.03
CA ALA A 109 -4.83 14.04 -1.25
C ALA A 109 -5.66 12.76 -1.21
N GLN A 110 -6.31 12.44 -2.34
CA GLN A 110 -7.24 11.32 -2.44
C GLN A 110 -7.02 10.56 -3.74
N LEU A 111 -7.20 9.24 -3.67
CA LEU A 111 -7.31 8.35 -4.82
C LEU A 111 -8.63 7.59 -4.73
N PHE A 112 -9.33 7.45 -5.85
CA PHE A 112 -10.55 6.68 -6.00
C PHE A 112 -10.36 5.62 -7.07
N TYR A 113 -10.74 4.38 -6.76
CA TYR A 113 -10.73 3.23 -7.65
C TYR A 113 -12.17 2.78 -7.92
N SER A 114 -12.50 2.51 -9.18
CA SER A 114 -13.86 2.08 -9.57
C SER A 114 -13.89 1.37 -10.93
N ASN A 115 -15.08 0.89 -11.33
CA ASN A 115 -15.37 0.41 -12.70
C ASN A 115 -14.42 -0.69 -13.21
N TYR A 116 -14.03 -1.61 -12.32
CA TYR A 116 -13.29 -2.79 -12.70
C TYR A 116 -14.10 -3.70 -13.62
N ASN A 117 -13.47 -4.19 -14.67
CA ASN A 117 -14.04 -5.18 -15.58
C ASN A 117 -13.18 -6.45 -15.58
N PRO A 118 -13.69 -7.59 -15.07
CA PRO A 118 -12.91 -8.83 -15.00
C PRO A 118 -12.60 -9.43 -16.39
N VAL A 119 -13.27 -8.99 -17.45
CA VAL A 119 -13.03 -9.48 -18.81
C VAL A 119 -11.70 -8.95 -19.34
N ASP A 120 -11.39 -7.68 -19.14
CA ASP A 120 -10.19 -7.02 -19.66
C ASP A 120 -9.17 -6.66 -18.56
N GLY A 121 -9.56 -6.67 -17.29
CA GLY A 121 -8.74 -6.26 -16.15
C GLY A 121 -8.66 -4.75 -15.97
N CYS A 122 -9.46 -3.97 -16.70
CA CYS A 122 -9.37 -2.53 -16.70
C CYS A 122 -10.24 -1.89 -15.62
N TYR A 123 -9.76 -0.79 -15.04
CA TYR A 123 -10.39 -0.04 -13.96
C TYR A 123 -10.14 1.46 -14.11
N ASP A 124 -10.96 2.27 -13.46
CA ASP A 124 -10.82 3.71 -13.43
C ASP A 124 -10.08 4.15 -12.16
N ILE A 125 -9.15 5.08 -12.31
CA ILE A 125 -8.53 5.79 -11.22
C ILE A 125 -8.83 7.28 -11.35
N GLU A 126 -9.27 7.88 -10.26
CA GLU A 126 -9.34 9.32 -10.10
C GLU A 126 -8.44 9.73 -8.94
N VAL A 127 -7.66 10.78 -9.14
CA VAL A 127 -6.84 11.38 -8.09
C VAL A 127 -7.24 12.82 -7.90
N SER A 128 -7.20 13.30 -6.66
CA SER A 128 -7.51 14.69 -6.35
C SER A 128 -6.71 15.23 -5.17
N ILE A 129 -6.61 16.55 -5.10
CA ILE A 129 -6.06 17.33 -3.99
C ILE A 129 -7.00 18.48 -3.66
N SER A 130 -7.01 18.95 -2.41
CA SER A 130 -7.77 20.13 -2.06
C SER A 130 -7.06 21.43 -2.39
N THR A 131 -7.86 22.48 -2.64
CA THR A 131 -7.41 23.86 -2.86
C THR A 131 -6.69 24.47 -1.65
N TYR A 132 -6.96 23.96 -0.45
CA TYR A 132 -6.36 24.47 0.79
C TYR A 132 -4.92 24.03 1.00
N VAL A 133 -4.42 23.09 0.19
CA VAL A 133 -3.12 22.46 0.40
C VAL A 133 -2.18 22.81 -0.74
N ARG A 134 -1.38 23.85 -0.53
CA ARG A 134 -0.30 24.20 -1.46
C ARG A 134 0.86 23.23 -1.30
N GLY A 135 1.46 22.86 -2.43
CA GLY A 135 2.71 22.11 -2.47
C GLY A 135 2.60 20.58 -2.40
N TRP A 136 1.45 19.99 -2.15
CA TRP A 136 1.25 18.54 -2.31
C TRP A 136 0.76 18.17 -3.70
N ARG A 137 1.16 16.99 -4.17
CA ARG A 137 0.80 16.41 -5.45
C ARG A 137 0.52 14.93 -5.27
N ILE A 138 -0.51 14.45 -5.95
CA ILE A 138 -0.70 13.02 -6.16
C ILE A 138 -0.62 12.73 -7.66
N TRP A 139 0.07 11.66 -8.00
CA TRP A 139 0.09 11.12 -9.34
C TRP A 139 0.18 9.60 -9.27
N VAL A 140 -0.25 8.94 -10.34
CA VAL A 140 -0.08 7.51 -10.51
C VAL A 140 0.61 7.21 -11.83
N SER A 141 1.30 6.09 -11.86
CA SER A 141 1.96 5.53 -13.03
C SER A 141 1.61 4.05 -13.12
N ASP A 142 1.46 3.53 -14.33
CA ASP A 142 1.29 2.10 -14.55
C ASP A 142 2.63 1.36 -14.68
N GLU A 143 2.59 0.08 -15.03
CA GLU A 143 3.81 -0.74 -15.19
C GLU A 143 4.52 -0.54 -16.55
N ILE A 144 3.95 0.29 -17.43
CA ILE A 144 4.35 0.44 -18.83
C ILE A 144 4.99 1.81 -19.04
N GLY A 145 6.30 1.87 -18.84
CA GLY A 145 7.08 3.09 -19.06
C GLY A 145 7.45 3.77 -17.75
N ASP A 146 7.81 5.05 -17.86
CA ASP A 146 8.33 5.86 -16.74
C ASP A 146 7.55 7.18 -16.58
N ASP A 147 6.38 7.30 -17.21
CA ASP A 147 5.59 8.53 -17.22
C ASP A 147 4.55 8.59 -16.10
N ARG A 148 4.01 9.80 -15.91
CA ARG A 148 2.96 10.09 -14.93
C ARG A 148 1.64 10.06 -15.66
N ASP A 149 1.09 8.86 -15.81
CA ASP A 149 -0.16 8.61 -16.55
C ASP A 149 -1.33 9.45 -16.03
N LEU A 150 -1.33 9.77 -14.74
CA LEU A 150 -2.35 10.61 -14.12
C LEU A 150 -1.76 11.51 -13.05
N ASP A 151 -2.06 12.80 -13.08
CA ASP A 151 -1.31 13.78 -12.28
C ASP A 151 -2.12 15.05 -11.92
N THR A 152 -2.07 15.45 -10.65
CA THR A 152 -2.69 16.70 -10.15
C THR A 152 -1.79 17.94 -10.31
N GLN A 153 -0.68 17.86 -11.05
CA GLN A 153 0.18 19.03 -11.31
C GLN A 153 -0.56 20.13 -12.03
N ASN A 154 -1.50 19.78 -12.91
CA ASN A 154 -2.16 20.73 -13.80
C ASN A 154 -3.59 21.12 -13.38
N GLY A 155 -4.15 20.43 -12.38
CA GLY A 155 -5.52 20.63 -11.90
C GLY A 155 -5.70 20.05 -10.49
N LEU A 156 -6.89 20.26 -9.91
CA LEU A 156 -7.20 19.73 -8.57
C LEU A 156 -7.59 18.26 -8.60
N SER A 157 -8.00 17.75 -9.76
CA SER A 157 -8.31 16.34 -9.97
C SER A 157 -7.98 15.94 -11.39
N SER A 158 -7.80 14.63 -11.58
CA SER A 158 -7.67 14.01 -12.89
C SER A 158 -8.20 12.59 -12.80
N LYS A 159 -8.77 12.08 -13.90
CA LYS A 159 -9.29 10.72 -14.00
C LYS A 159 -8.82 10.06 -15.29
N THR A 160 -8.45 8.78 -15.22
CA THR A 160 -8.16 7.96 -16.41
C THR A 160 -8.51 6.49 -16.15
N ARG A 161 -8.44 5.68 -17.21
CA ARG A 161 -8.64 4.23 -17.15
C ARG A 161 -7.32 3.51 -17.36
N PHE A 162 -7.03 2.55 -16.48
CA PHE A 162 -5.87 1.68 -16.52
C PHE A 162 -6.29 0.26 -16.86
N CYS A 163 -5.40 -0.49 -17.50
CA CYS A 163 -5.58 -1.90 -17.89
C CYS A 163 -4.36 -2.75 -17.52
N THR A 164 -3.60 -2.30 -16.53
CA THR A 164 -2.36 -2.89 -16.06
C THR A 164 -2.56 -3.54 -14.71
N LYS A 165 -1.72 -4.54 -14.41
CA LYS A 165 -1.77 -5.21 -13.11
C LYS A 165 -1.29 -4.27 -12.01
N TRP A 166 -0.15 -3.62 -12.23
CA TRP A 166 0.50 -2.80 -11.22
C TRP A 166 0.22 -1.32 -11.46
N LEU A 167 -0.20 -0.65 -10.38
CA LEU A 167 -0.32 0.79 -10.31
C LEU A 167 0.58 1.32 -9.20
N HIS A 168 1.41 2.30 -9.56
CA HIS A 168 2.34 2.96 -8.66
C HIS A 168 1.77 4.28 -8.20
N ILE A 169 1.62 4.46 -6.90
CA ILE A 169 0.99 5.63 -6.29
C ILE A 169 2.04 6.53 -5.65
N HIS A 170 1.98 7.81 -6.01
CA HIS A 170 2.87 8.83 -5.50
C HIS A 170 2.12 9.95 -4.83
N VAL A 171 2.51 10.23 -3.60
CA VAL A 171 2.01 11.37 -2.85
C VAL A 171 3.20 12.06 -2.21
N LYS A 172 3.53 13.27 -2.66
CA LYS A 172 4.72 14.00 -2.18
C LYS A 172 4.55 15.52 -2.21
N PRO A 173 5.37 16.27 -1.44
CA PRO A 173 5.32 17.72 -1.43
C PRO A 173 6.10 18.31 -2.64
N ASP A 174 5.68 18.07 -3.88
CA ASP A 174 6.25 18.71 -5.09
C ASP A 174 5.21 19.33 -6.01
N GLY A 175 4.03 19.62 -5.46
CA GLY A 175 2.91 20.21 -6.17
C GLY A 175 3.03 21.72 -6.41
N ARG A 176 2.01 22.27 -7.07
CA ARG A 176 1.95 23.70 -7.42
C ARG A 176 2.17 24.59 -6.20
N GLY A 177 3.05 25.59 -6.38
CA GLY A 177 3.32 26.61 -5.38
C GLY A 177 4.21 26.17 -4.22
N ASN A 178 4.88 25.00 -4.31
CA ASN A 178 5.95 24.69 -3.37
C ASN A 178 7.21 25.51 -3.70
N PRO A 179 7.71 26.39 -2.80
CA PRO A 179 8.94 27.14 -3.03
C PRO A 179 10.20 26.29 -2.93
N SER A 180 10.12 25.08 -2.37
CA SER A 180 11.29 24.26 -2.07
C SER A 180 11.61 23.27 -3.20
N GLY A 181 12.40 23.74 -4.16
CA GLY A 181 13.41 22.89 -4.77
C GLY A 181 14.59 22.71 -3.82
N TYR A 182 14.38 21.97 -2.73
CA TYR A 182 15.42 21.51 -1.81
C TYR A 182 15.26 20.01 -1.56
#